data_AF-A0A6D2KBX8-F1
#
_entry.id   AF-A0A6D2KBX8-F1
#
_cell.length_a   1.000
_cell.length_b   1.000
_cell.length_c   1.000
_cell.angle_alpha   90.00
_cell.angle_beta   90.00
_cell.angle_gamma   90.00
#
_symmetry.space_group_name_H-M   'P 1'
#
loop_
_entity.id
_entity.type
_entity.pdbx_description
1 polymer ?
#
loop_
_entity_poly.entity_id
_entity_poly.type
_entity_poly.pdbx_seq_one_letter_code
_entity_poly.pdbx_strand_id
1 'polypeptide(L)'
;MWLQCFSAKSHFGPRGEQSYHRLKIVKEIADRILLGHMLSHADQEGRYSVVLVATADKDFTYATRDLREHGYKILSVVMDGRESKVAEESTAYWYWNDMQEGNTDATVNSSTHSRRR
;
A
#
# COMPACT_ATOMS: atom_id res chain seq x y z
N MET A 1 5.42 16.42 4.61
CA MET A 1 6.50 15.43 4.80
C MET A 1 6.33 14.39 3.69
N TRP A 2 7.24 14.32 2.72
CA TRP A 2 7.11 13.44 1.56
C TRP A 2 7.89 12.15 1.80
N LEU A 3 7.20 11.00 1.77
CA LEU A 3 7.85 9.69 1.77
C LEU A 3 8.46 9.46 0.38
N GLN A 4 9.78 9.64 0.26
CA GLN A 4 10.50 9.22 -0.94
C GLN A 4 10.56 7.69 -0.99
N CYS A 5 9.92 7.13 -2.00
CA CYS A 5 10.04 5.71 -2.33
C CYS A 5 11.45 5.46 -2.87
N PHE A 6 12.33 4.91 -2.04
CA PHE A 6 13.66 4.50 -2.50
C PHE A 6 13.50 3.34 -3.47
N SER A 7 13.77 3.61 -4.75
CA SER A 7 13.92 2.57 -5.77
C SER A 7 15.04 1.63 -5.34
N ALA A 8 14.69 0.45 -4.85
CA ALA A 8 15.62 -0.64 -4.59
C ALA A 8 16.14 -1.22 -5.92
N LYS A 9 16.96 -0.44 -6.63
CA LYS A 9 17.77 -0.96 -7.75
C LYS A 9 18.86 -1.86 -7.17
N SER A 10 18.51 -3.15 -7.07
CA SER A 10 19.40 -4.31 -7.20
C SER A 10 20.89 -4.04 -7.05
N HIS A 11 21.37 -3.98 -5.81
CA HIS A 11 22.77 -4.21 -5.43
C HIS A 11 22.88 -5.46 -4.55
N PHE A 12 22.04 -6.47 -4.80
CA PHE A 12 22.13 -7.76 -4.11
C PHE A 12 23.06 -8.67 -4.92
N GLY A 13 24.34 -8.66 -4.56
CA GLY A 13 25.29 -9.69 -4.98
C GLY A 13 24.93 -11.06 -4.37
N PRO A 14 25.47 -12.17 -4.89
CA PRO A 14 25.02 -13.54 -4.61
C PRO A 14 25.48 -14.10 -3.26
N ARG A 15 25.52 -13.30 -2.19
CA ARG A 15 25.81 -13.75 -0.82
C ARG A 15 24.54 -13.70 0.02
N GLY A 16 23.83 -14.83 0.03
CA GLY A 16 22.41 -14.96 0.36
C GLY A 16 21.98 -14.99 1.83
N GLU A 17 22.84 -14.78 2.83
CA GLU A 17 22.43 -15.00 4.24
C GLU A 17 22.25 -13.73 5.09
N GLN A 18 22.90 -12.60 4.78
CA GLN A 18 22.76 -11.37 5.59
C GLN A 18 21.66 -10.41 5.09
N SER A 19 21.29 -10.49 3.82
CA SER A 19 20.33 -9.57 3.20
C SER A 19 18.90 -9.75 3.72
N TYR A 20 18.49 -10.99 4.01
CA TYR A 20 17.13 -11.28 4.49
C TYR A 20 16.84 -10.70 5.87
N HIS A 21 17.78 -10.78 6.81
CA HIS A 21 17.56 -10.23 8.16
C HIS A 21 17.40 -8.71 8.14
N ARG A 22 18.21 -8.00 7.33
CA ARG A 22 18.08 -6.54 7.19
C ARG A 22 16.77 -6.16 6.49
N LEU A 23 16.39 -6.88 5.43
CA LEU A 23 15.12 -6.65 4.74
C LEU A 23 13.92 -6.92 5.64
N LYS A 24 13.99 -7.96 6.47
CA LYS A 24 12.98 -8.27 7.47
C LYS A 24 12.83 -7.15 8.51
N ILE A 25 13.94 -6.62 9.04
CA ILE A 25 13.91 -5.50 9.98
C ILE A 25 13.30 -4.26 9.34
N VAL A 26 13.67 -3.94 8.09
CA VAL A 26 13.12 -2.78 7.37
C VAL A 26 11.61 -2.93 7.12
N LYS A 27 11.15 -4.13 6.73
CA LYS A 27 9.73 -4.47 6.63
C LYS A 27 9.01 -4.23 7.96
N GLU A 28 9.50 -4.83 9.04
CA GLU A 28 8.87 -4.73 10.36
C GLU A 28 8.79 -3.28 10.87
N ILE A 29 9.80 -2.45 10.57
CA ILE A 29 9.77 -1.02 10.88
C ILE A 29 8.70 -0.30 10.06
N ALA A 30 8.65 -0.54 8.75
CA ALA A 30 7.65 0.06 7.87
C ALA A 30 6.22 -0.34 8.29
N ASP A 31 6.00 -1.62 8.63
CA ASP A 31 4.72 -2.14 9.10
C ASP A 31 4.29 -1.42 10.39
N ARG A 32 5.19 -1.28 11.37
CA ARG A 32 4.89 -0.56 12.62
C ARG A 32 4.56 0.91 12.40
N ILE A 33 5.28 1.59 11.49
CA ILE A 33 5.00 2.99 11.16
C ILE A 33 3.61 3.11 10.54
N LEU A 34 3.28 2.27 9.55
CA LEU A 34 1.98 2.27 8.89
C LEU A 34 0.85 1.97 9.87
N LEU A 35 1.00 0.96 10.72
CA LEU A 35 0.04 0.64 11.79
C LEU A 35 -0.16 1.83 12.74
N GLY A 36 0.93 2.45 13.19
CA GLY A 36 0.88 3.62 14.06
C GLY A 36 0.12 4.79 13.43
N HIS A 37 0.34 5.05 12.14
CA HIS A 37 -0.41 6.09 11.42
C HIS A 37 -1.90 5.78 11.30
N MET A 38 -2.27 4.53 10.99
CA MET A 38 -3.68 4.15 10.90
C MET A 38 -4.39 4.28 12.25
N LEU A 39 -3.77 3.81 13.33
CA LEU A 39 -4.34 3.90 14.67
C LEU A 39 -4.40 5.35 15.17
N SER A 40 -3.37 6.16 14.91
CA SER A 40 -3.38 7.59 15.27
C SER A 40 -4.45 8.35 14.51
N HIS A 41 -4.69 8.04 13.23
CA HIS A 41 -5.79 8.62 12.47
C HIS A 41 -7.14 8.20 13.05
N ALA A 42 -7.25 6.93 13.45
CA ALA A 42 -8.43 6.40 14.10
C ALA A 42 -8.70 6.97 15.51
N ASP A 43 -7.70 7.51 16.19
CA ASP A 43 -7.92 8.19 17.47
C ASP A 43 -8.42 9.63 17.27
N GLN A 44 -8.08 10.26 16.15
CA GLN A 44 -8.34 11.68 15.88
C GLN A 44 -9.68 11.99 15.21
N GLU A 45 -10.11 11.16 14.24
CA GLU A 45 -11.24 11.51 13.35
C GLU A 45 -12.60 10.95 13.82
N GLY A 46 -12.64 10.19 14.93
CA GLY A 46 -13.87 9.60 15.44
C GLY A 46 -14.41 8.45 14.58
N ARG A 47 -15.36 7.70 15.15
CA ARG A 47 -16.04 6.58 14.48
C ARG A 47 -16.71 7.12 13.21
N TYR A 48 -16.60 6.42 12.06
CA TYR A 48 -17.16 6.74 10.73
C TYR A 48 -16.22 7.24 9.62
N SER A 49 -14.89 7.26 9.79
CA SER A 49 -13.98 7.52 8.66
C SER A 49 -13.64 6.27 7.83
N VAL A 50 -13.20 6.51 6.59
CA VAL A 50 -12.83 5.47 5.62
C VAL A 50 -11.31 5.34 5.59
N VAL A 51 -10.79 4.12 5.71
CA VAL A 51 -9.35 3.83 5.59
C VAL A 51 -9.10 3.01 4.33
N LEU A 52 -8.22 3.50 3.45
CA LEU A 52 -7.75 2.79 2.27
C LEU A 52 -6.48 2.00 2.62
N VAL A 53 -6.55 0.67 2.48
CA VAL A 53 -5.42 -0.23 2.75
C VAL A 53 -4.94 -0.83 1.43
N ALA A 54 -3.84 -0.31 0.90
CA ALA A 54 -3.20 -0.82 -0.32
C ALA A 54 -1.94 -1.63 0.05
N THR A 55 -2.11 -2.94 0.30
CA THR A 55 -1.01 -3.83 0.64
C THR A 55 -1.26 -5.25 0.14
N ALA A 56 -0.19 -5.95 -0.25
CA ALA A 56 -0.22 -7.39 -0.51
C ALA A 56 0.17 -8.22 0.73
N ASP A 57 0.46 -7.55 1.85
CA ASP A 57 0.95 -8.19 3.05
C ASP A 57 -0.19 -8.63 3.97
N LYS A 58 -0.23 -9.93 4.24
CA LYS A 58 -1.23 -10.55 5.13
C LYS A 58 -1.10 -10.10 6.58
N ASP A 59 0.06 -9.58 7.00
CA ASP A 59 0.28 -9.19 8.40
C ASP A 59 -0.64 -8.04 8.84
N PHE A 60 -1.18 -7.28 7.87
CA PHE A 60 -2.16 -6.21 8.11
C PHE A 60 -3.59 -6.70 8.32
N THR A 61 -3.86 -8.01 8.22
CA THR A 61 -5.21 -8.58 8.41
C THR A 61 -5.77 -8.25 9.79
N TYR A 62 -4.96 -8.42 10.85
CA TYR A 62 -5.39 -8.14 12.23
C TYR A 62 -5.70 -6.67 12.45
N ALA A 63 -4.84 -5.77 11.98
CA ALA A 63 -5.06 -4.34 12.11
C ALA A 63 -6.28 -3.87 11.31
N THR A 64 -6.50 -4.45 10.14
CA THR A 64 -7.70 -4.18 9.32
C THR A 64 -8.96 -4.59 10.05
N ARG A 65 -8.96 -5.78 10.66
CA ARG A 65 -10.05 -6.27 11.47
C ARG A 65 -10.32 -5.37 12.68
N ASP A 66 -9.27 -5.01 13.43
CA ASP A 66 -9.39 -4.15 14.61
C ASP A 66 -10.01 -2.79 14.23
N LEU A 67 -9.54 -2.16 13.15
CA LEU A 67 -10.12 -0.91 12.66
C LEU A 67 -11.59 -1.08 12.28
N ARG A 68 -11.95 -2.15 11.55
CA ARG A 68 -13.35 -2.42 11.20
C ARG A 68 -14.22 -2.58 12.46
N GLU A 69 -13.74 -3.33 13.46
CA GLU A 69 -14.43 -3.54 14.74
C GLU A 69 -14.61 -2.23 15.53
N HIS A 70 -13.69 -1.26 15.37
CA HIS A 70 -13.80 0.08 15.94
C HIS A 70 -14.72 1.04 15.14
N GLY A 71 -15.39 0.54 14.09
CA GLY A 71 -16.40 1.29 13.33
C GLY A 71 -15.87 2.00 12.08
N TYR A 72 -14.63 1.72 11.67
CA TYR A 72 -14.05 2.25 10.43
C TYR A 72 -14.56 1.49 9.22
N LYS A 73 -14.72 2.19 8.09
CA LYS A 73 -14.99 1.57 6.79
C LYS A 73 -13.67 1.29 6.11
N ILE A 74 -13.37 0.03 5.85
CA ILE A 74 -12.08 -0.34 5.23
C ILE A 74 -12.29 -0.65 3.76
N LEU A 75 -11.54 0.04 2.90
CA LEU A 75 -11.42 -0.27 1.49
C LEU A 75 -10.02 -0.88 1.26
N SER A 76 -9.94 -2.15 0.87
CA SER A 76 -8.65 -2.77 0.55
C SER A 76 -8.40 -2.79 -0.95
N VAL A 77 -7.13 -2.71 -1.34
CA VAL A 77 -6.73 -2.93 -2.74
C VAL A 77 -6.18 -4.35 -2.91
N VAL A 78 -6.67 -5.05 -3.92
CA VAL A 78 -6.39 -6.46 -4.18
C VAL A 78 -5.70 -6.61 -5.54
N MET A 79 -4.71 -7.50 -5.63
CA MET A 79 -4.07 -7.84 -6.90
C MET A 79 -4.85 -8.96 -7.59
N ASP A 80 -5.09 -8.84 -8.89
CA ASP A 80 -5.82 -9.85 -9.67
C ASP A 80 -5.23 -11.26 -9.52
N GLY A 81 -6.11 -12.24 -9.37
CA GLY A 81 -5.75 -13.65 -9.24
C GLY A 81 -5.04 -14.03 -7.93
N ARG A 82 -5.02 -13.16 -6.93
CA ARG A 82 -4.49 -13.47 -5.59
C ARG A 82 -5.55 -13.34 -4.52
N GLU A 83 -5.65 -14.37 -3.67
CA GLU A 83 -6.43 -14.28 -2.43
C GLU A 83 -5.81 -13.24 -1.48
N SER A 84 -6.67 -12.42 -0.87
CA SER A 84 -6.25 -11.37 0.06
C SER A 84 -7.02 -11.50 1.37
N LYS A 85 -6.31 -11.94 2.42
CA LYS A 85 -6.85 -11.99 3.80
C LYS A 85 -7.25 -10.61 4.32
N VAL A 86 -6.58 -9.57 3.85
CA VAL A 86 -6.93 -8.18 4.17
C VAL A 86 -8.29 -7.82 3.56
N ALA A 87 -8.60 -8.31 2.37
CA ALA A 87 -9.89 -8.07 1.72
C ALA A 87 -11.05 -8.78 2.44
N GLU A 88 -10.82 -9.97 2.99
CA GLU A 88 -11.81 -10.70 3.79
C GLU A 88 -12.24 -9.91 5.04
N GLU A 89 -11.29 -9.19 5.66
CA GLU A 89 -11.56 -8.35 6.83
C GLU A 89 -11.97 -6.92 6.45
N SER A 90 -11.97 -6.56 5.17
CA SER A 90 -12.33 -5.23 4.70
C SER A 90 -13.84 -5.07 4.51
N THR A 91 -14.30 -3.82 4.49
CA THR A 91 -15.72 -3.54 4.19
C THR A 91 -16.02 -3.63 2.70
N ALA A 92 -15.05 -3.24 1.87
CA ALA A 92 -15.10 -3.37 0.42
C ALA A 92 -13.67 -3.57 -0.10
N TYR A 93 -13.54 -4.02 -1.34
CA TYR A 93 -12.26 -4.12 -2.02
C TYR A 93 -12.34 -3.63 -3.45
N TRP A 94 -11.19 -3.23 -3.99
CA TRP A 94 -11.02 -2.85 -5.39
C TRP A 94 -9.80 -3.56 -5.96
N TYR A 95 -9.89 -4.03 -7.20
CA TYR A 95 -8.75 -4.55 -7.92
C TYR A 95 -7.77 -3.45 -8.30
N TRP A 96 -6.48 -3.73 -8.13
CA TRP A 96 -5.39 -2.80 -8.42
C TRP A 96 -5.37 -2.38 -9.88
N ASN A 97 -5.65 -3.32 -10.80
CA ASN A 97 -5.65 -3.04 -12.23
C ASN A 97 -6.73 -2.01 -12.59
N ASP A 98 -7.94 -2.17 -12.07
CA ASP A 98 -9.05 -1.22 -12.24
C ASP A 98 -8.69 0.18 -11.70
N MET A 99 -7.94 0.29 -10.60
CA MET A 99 -7.45 1.59 -10.09
C MET A 99 -6.46 2.27 -11.06
N GLN A 100 -5.75 1.52 -11.90
CA GLN A 100 -4.76 2.06 -12.83
C GLN A 100 -5.33 2.50 -14.17
N GLU A 101 -6.48 1.96 -14.58
CA GLU A 101 -7.08 2.21 -15.90
C GLU A 101 -7.42 3.70 -16.15
N GLY A 102 -7.52 4.53 -15.11
CA GLY A 102 -7.67 5.98 -15.22
C GLY A 102 -6.38 6.80 -15.14
N ASN A 103 -5.22 6.18 -14.91
CA ASN A 103 -3.93 6.88 -14.67
C ASN A 103 -2.98 6.81 -15.89
N THR A 104 -3.35 6.09 -16.95
CA THR A 104 -2.55 5.93 -18.17
C THR A 104 -2.64 7.12 -19.14
N ASP A 105 -3.61 8.01 -19.00
CA ASP A 105 -3.76 9.19 -19.86
C ASP A 105 -2.86 10.38 -19.48
N ALA A 106 -2.30 10.39 -18.27
CA ALA A 106 -1.47 11.50 -17.78
C ALA A 106 -0.01 11.45 -18.28
N THR A 107 0.46 10.30 -18.79
CA THR A 107 1.89 10.07 -19.05
C THR A 107 2.28 10.10 -20.53
N VAL A 108 1.33 10.27 -21.47
CA VAL A 108 1.61 10.21 -22.92
C VAL A 108 1.67 11.58 -23.62
N ASN A 109 1.22 12.67 -22.99
CA ASN A 109 1.09 13.97 -23.68
C ASN A 109 2.18 15.04 -23.41
N SER A 110 3.37 14.66 -22.89
CA SER A 110 4.46 15.64 -22.64
C SER A 110 5.62 15.62 -23.67
N SER A 111 5.53 14.85 -24.76
CA SER A 111 6.63 14.72 -25.72
C SER A 111 6.21 14.83 -27.19
N THR A 112 5.37 15.80 -27.57
CA THR A 112 5.23 16.17 -28.99
C THR A 112 4.76 17.61 -29.23
N HIS A 113 5.54 18.59 -28.76
CA HIS A 113 5.44 19.95 -29.29
C HIS A 113 6.82 20.60 -29.41
N SER A 114 7.58 20.22 -30.44
CA SER A 114 8.53 21.10 -31.14
C SER A 114 9.28 20.33 -32.22
N ARG A 115 8.78 20.42 -33.46
CA ARG A 115 9.61 20.60 -34.67
C ARG A 115 8.68 20.83 -35.86
N ARG A 116 8.28 22.09 -36.05
CA ARG A 116 7.96 22.63 -37.37
C ARG A 116 9.18 23.43 -37.84
N ARG A 117 9.85 22.92 -38.87
CA ARG A 117 10.35 23.70 -40.00
C ARG A 117 10.17 22.85 -41.24
#